data_AF-A0A926M2T8-F1
#
_entry.id   AF-A0A926M2T8-F1
#
_cell.length_a   1.000
_cell.length_b   1.000
_cell.length_c   1.000
_cell.angle_alpha   90.00
_cell.angle_beta   90.00
_cell.angle_gamma   90.00
#
_symmetry.space_group_name_H-M   'P 1'
#
loop_
_entity.id
_entity.type
_entity.pdbx_description
1 polymer ?
#
loop_
_entity_poly.entity_id
_entity_poly.type
_entity_poly.pdbx_seq_one_letter_code
_entity_poly.pdbx_strand_id
1 'polypeptide(L)'
;MPLSGGGAIKSSGGSDLKNTPHIYVEAKRTEKFKIHESIKQVEENIETSKSDSFPVVITRRNRETTGNSLCVLRLDDFMELYKILLESKKTNT
;
A
#
# COMPACT_ATOMS: atom_id res chain seq x y z
N MET A 1 -2.94 -10.65 10.61
CA MET A 1 -1.71 -9.85 10.38
C MET A 1 -1.36 -9.94 8.89
N PRO A 2 -0.88 -8.86 8.26
CA PRO A 2 -0.46 -8.90 6.86
C PRO A 2 0.70 -9.89 6.67
N LEU A 3 0.67 -10.66 5.57
CA LEU A 3 1.75 -11.57 5.18
C LEU A 3 2.56 -10.97 4.03
N SER A 4 3.88 -11.05 4.12
CA SER A 4 4.80 -10.59 3.05
C SER A 4 4.82 -11.58 1.89
N GLY A 5 4.59 -11.10 0.66
CA GLY A 5 4.56 -11.91 -0.55
C GLY A 5 5.93 -12.14 -1.21
N GLY A 6 6.99 -11.42 -0.79
CA GLY A 6 8.21 -11.28 -1.58
C GLY A 6 9.30 -12.35 -1.41
N GLY A 7 9.08 -13.38 -0.60
CA GLY A 7 10.17 -14.28 -0.15
C GLY A 7 10.39 -15.58 -0.94
N ALA A 8 9.37 -16.11 -1.61
CA ALA A 8 9.48 -17.32 -2.39
C ALA A 8 8.35 -17.36 -3.40
N ILE A 9 8.65 -17.80 -4.62
CA ILE A 9 7.75 -17.87 -5.79
C ILE A 9 7.78 -16.57 -6.60
N LYS A 10 8.45 -16.65 -7.76
CA LYS A 10 8.17 -15.79 -8.92
C LYS A 10 6.70 -15.99 -9.30
N SER A 11 5.78 -15.26 -8.67
CA SER A 11 4.37 -15.26 -9.03
C SER A 11 3.89 -13.83 -9.25
N SER A 12 3.72 -13.49 -10.53
CA SER A 12 2.61 -12.70 -11.06
C SER A 12 2.14 -11.47 -10.25
N GLY A 13 2.66 -10.29 -10.58
CA GLY A 13 1.97 -8.98 -10.55
C GLY A 13 1.06 -8.62 -9.36
N GLY A 14 1.30 -9.18 -8.18
CA GLY A 14 0.45 -9.00 -7.00
C GLY A 14 1.06 -8.07 -5.96
N SER A 15 0.24 -7.59 -5.03
CA SER A 15 0.66 -6.70 -3.93
C SER A 15 1.73 -7.35 -3.04
N ASP A 16 2.67 -6.54 -2.55
CA ASP A 16 3.76 -6.95 -1.66
C ASP A 16 3.26 -7.41 -0.28
N LEU A 17 2.11 -6.90 0.17
CA LEU A 17 1.42 -7.36 1.37
C LEU A 17 0.08 -8.00 1.00
N LYS A 18 -0.16 -9.19 1.56
CA LYS A 18 -1.44 -9.90 1.42
C LYS A 18 -2.26 -9.74 2.71
N ASN A 19 -3.57 -9.95 2.59
CA ASN A 19 -4.54 -9.81 3.68
C ASN A 19 -4.58 -8.41 4.28
N THR A 20 -4.49 -7.39 3.42
CA THR A 20 -4.68 -5.99 3.74
C THR A 20 -6.02 -5.53 3.16
N PRO A 21 -7.13 -5.59 3.91
CA PRO A 21 -8.43 -5.15 3.40
C PRO A 21 -8.34 -3.72 2.88
N HIS A 22 -8.97 -3.49 1.72
CA HIS A 22 -9.13 -2.19 1.07
C HIS A 22 -7.86 -1.51 0.54
N ILE A 23 -6.65 -2.01 0.82
CA ILE A 23 -5.41 -1.38 0.32
C ILE A 23 -4.54 -2.35 -0.47
N TYR A 24 -3.97 -1.84 -1.56
CA TYR A 24 -2.98 -2.52 -2.39
C TYR A 24 -1.61 -1.92 -2.08
N VAL A 25 -0.72 -2.72 -1.49
CA VAL A 25 0.58 -2.25 -1.02
C VAL A 25 1.70 -2.58 -2.00
N GLU A 26 2.51 -1.60 -2.31
CA GLU A 26 3.85 -1.75 -2.87
C GLU A 26 4.87 -1.30 -1.81
N ALA A 27 5.77 -2.20 -1.41
CA ALA A 27 6.79 -1.96 -0.42
C ALA A 27 8.13 -1.65 -1.10
N LYS A 28 8.68 -0.45 -0.85
CA LYS A 28 9.96 -0.03 -1.41
C LYS A 28 11.01 0.22 -0.33
N ARG A 29 12.24 -0.18 -0.63
CA ARG A 29 13.43 0.19 0.16
C ARG A 29 14.41 0.89 -0.77
N THR A 30 14.53 2.21 -0.66
CA THR A 30 15.35 3.01 -1.58
C THR A 30 15.83 4.31 -0.93
N GLU A 31 17.03 4.76 -1.30
CA GLU A 31 17.57 6.07 -0.89
C GLU A 31 16.96 7.21 -1.72
N LYS A 32 16.67 6.95 -3.00
CA LYS A 32 16.10 7.93 -3.93
C LYS A 32 14.69 7.50 -4.27
N PHE A 33 13.75 7.92 -3.42
CA PHE A 33 12.35 7.59 -3.59
C PHE A 33 11.71 8.50 -4.64
N LYS A 34 11.31 7.91 -5.77
CA LYS A 34 10.55 8.59 -6.82
C LYS A 34 9.06 8.43 -6.57
N ILE A 35 8.48 9.40 -5.87
CA ILE A 35 7.11 9.33 -5.33
C ILE A 35 6.07 9.10 -6.43
N HIS A 36 6.03 9.96 -7.46
CA HIS A 36 5.00 9.90 -8.50
C HIS A 36 5.08 8.65 -9.38
N GLU A 37 6.30 8.24 -9.78
CA GLU A 37 6.50 7.00 -10.54
C GLU A 37 6.06 5.78 -9.73
N SER A 38 6.35 5.78 -8.42
CA SER A 38 5.96 4.67 -7.54
C SER A 38 4.46 4.56 -7.40
N ILE A 39 3.74 5.68 -7.22
CA ILE A 39 2.27 5.68 -7.16
C ILE A 39 1.67 5.17 -8.47
N LYS A 40 2.16 5.66 -9.62
CA LYS A 40 1.70 5.21 -10.94
C LYS A 40 1.87 3.70 -11.13
N GLN A 41 2.98 3.14 -10.68
CA GLN A 41 3.24 1.70 -10.74
C GLN A 41 2.17 0.90 -9.94
N VAL A 42 1.77 1.40 -8.77
CA VAL A 42 0.73 0.73 -7.96
C VAL A 42 -0.63 0.80 -8.65
N GLU A 43 -0.99 1.96 -9.20
CA GLU A 43 -2.23 2.16 -9.97
C GLU A 43 -2.31 1.19 -11.16
N GLU A 44 -1.23 1.05 -11.93
CA GLU A 44 -1.15 0.12 -13.07
C GLU A 44 -1.29 -1.36 -12.63
N ASN A 45 -0.71 -1.72 -11.48
CA ASN A 45 -0.83 -3.07 -10.91
C ASN A 45 -2.26 -3.36 -10.42
N ILE A 46 -2.93 -2.39 -9.82
CA ILE A 46 -4.33 -2.48 -9.40
C ILE A 46 -5.22 -2.71 -10.63
N GLU A 47 -5.03 -1.92 -11.69
CA GLU A 47 -5.79 -2.06 -12.95
C GLU A 47 -5.58 -3.44 -13.57
N THR A 48 -4.32 -3.89 -13.67
CA THR A 48 -3.96 -5.20 -14.23
C THR A 48 -4.55 -6.36 -13.43
N SER A 49 -4.56 -6.24 -12.10
CA SER A 49 -5.09 -7.26 -11.20
C SER A 49 -6.60 -7.17 -10.98
N LYS A 50 -7.26 -6.16 -11.58
CA LYS A 50 -8.70 -5.86 -11.40
C LYS A 50 -9.09 -5.76 -9.93
N SER A 51 -8.25 -5.08 -9.14
CA SER A 51 -8.51 -4.84 -7.72
C SER A 51 -9.26 -3.53 -7.55
N ASP A 52 -10.16 -3.47 -6.58
CA ASP A 52 -10.84 -2.23 -6.15
C ASP A 52 -10.18 -1.61 -4.90
N SER A 53 -8.91 -1.95 -4.65
CA SER A 53 -8.19 -1.50 -3.45
C SER A 53 -7.49 -0.17 -3.68
N PHE A 54 -7.36 0.65 -2.63
CA PHE A 54 -6.64 1.92 -2.69
C PHE A 54 -5.12 1.71 -2.87
N PRO A 55 -4.46 2.49 -3.74
CA PRO A 55 -3.01 2.40 -3.94
C PRO A 55 -2.25 2.95 -2.72
N VAL A 56 -1.33 2.14 -2.18
CA VAL A 56 -0.45 2.56 -1.09
C VAL A 56 0.99 2.13 -1.38
N VAL A 57 1.91 3.08 -1.34
CA VAL A 57 3.35 2.78 -1.32
C VAL A 57 3.86 2.90 0.10
N ILE A 58 4.43 1.82 0.64
CA ILE A 58 5.13 1.84 1.93
C ILE A 58 6.63 1.89 1.64
N THR A 59 7.29 2.97 2.04
CA THR A 59 8.70 3.20 1.72
C THR A 59 9.54 3.48 2.94
N ARG A 60 10.82 3.07 2.91
CA ARG A 60 11.83 3.43 3.91
C ARG A 60 13.22 3.50 3.27
N ARG A 61 14.14 4.22 3.89
CA ARG A 61 15.56 4.23 3.50
C ARG A 61 16.25 2.93 3.92
N ASN A 62 17.45 2.68 3.39
CA ASN A 62 18.26 1.55 3.84
C ASN A 62 18.67 1.75 5.30
N ARG A 63 18.77 0.63 6.02
CA ARG A 63 19.13 0.58 7.45
C ARG A 63 18.18 1.34 8.38
N GLU A 64 17.06 1.83 7.86
CA GLU A 64 15.96 2.36 8.66
C GLU A 64 15.14 1.22 9.27
N THR A 65 14.55 1.44 10.44
CA THR A 65 13.66 0.46 11.09
C THR A 65 12.32 0.41 10.35
N THR A 66 11.62 -0.73 10.38
CA THR A 66 10.32 -0.85 9.70
C THR A 66 9.28 0.13 10.26
N GLY A 67 9.35 0.46 11.55
CA GLY A 67 8.43 1.40 12.19
C GLY A 67 8.56 2.84 11.67
N ASN A 68 9.69 3.20 11.06
CA ASN A 68 9.91 4.51 10.45
C ASN A 68 9.52 4.57 8.97
N SER A 69 8.88 3.52 8.44
CA SER A 69 8.40 3.54 7.06
C SER A 69 7.31 4.60 6.88
N LEU A 70 7.33 5.27 5.74
CA LEU A 70 6.30 6.21 5.34
C LEU A 70 5.26 5.49 4.47
N CYS A 71 3.99 5.76 4.74
CA CYS A 71 2.89 5.38 3.85
C CYS A 71 2.58 6.55 2.94
N VAL A 72 2.54 6.29 1.63
CA VAL A 72 2.33 7.30 0.61
C VAL A 72 1.15 6.87 -0.25
N LEU A 73 0.17 7.76 -0.34
CA LEU A 73 -1.08 7.62 -1.06
C LEU A 73 -1.53 9.02 -1.52
N ARG A 74 -2.48 9.11 -2.45
CA ARG A 74 -3.04 10.41 -2.82
C ARG A 74 -3.91 10.93 -1.70
N LEU A 75 -4.09 12.26 -1.68
CA LEU A 75 -4.97 12.89 -0.70
C LEU A 75 -6.40 12.37 -0.80
N ASP A 76 -6.92 12.17 -2.02
CA ASP A 76 -8.29 11.69 -2.23
C ASP A 76 -8.49 10.29 -1.63
N ASP A 77 -7.56 9.36 -1.88
CA ASP A 77 -7.56 8.02 -1.29
C ASP A 77 -7.49 8.07 0.24
N PHE A 78 -6.65 8.97 0.78
CA PHE A 78 -6.54 9.15 2.23
C PHE A 78 -7.85 9.65 2.83
N MET A 79 -8.51 10.61 2.20
CA MET A 79 -9.77 11.18 2.68
C MET A 79 -10.88 10.12 2.70
N GLU A 80 -10.92 9.24 1.70
CA GLU A 80 -11.87 8.14 1.65
C GLU A 80 -11.60 7.08 2.74
N LEU A 81 -10.35 6.65 2.90
CA LEU A 81 -9.94 5.75 3.99
C LEU A 81 -10.26 6.35 5.36
N TYR A 82 -10.02 7.64 5.54
CA TYR A 82 -10.32 8.33 6.79
C TYR A 82 -11.82 8.39 7.07
N LYS A 83 -12.65 8.63 6.05
CA LYS A 83 -14.11 8.57 6.16
C LYS A 83 -14.59 7.18 6.58
N ILE A 84 -14.08 6.12 5.93
CA ILE A 84 -14.39 4.72 6.29
C ILE A 84 -14.04 4.46 7.76
N LEU A 85 -12.89 4.93 8.23
CA LEU A 85 -12.49 4.80 9.64
C LEU A 85 -13.50 5.48 10.58
N LEU A 86 -13.92 6.71 10.28
CA LEU A 86 -14.90 7.43 11.09
C LEU A 86 -16.25 6.71 11.15
N GLU A 87 -16.73 6.17 10.02
CA GLU A 87 -17.98 5.41 9.95
C GLU A 87 -17.89 4.10 10.73
N SER A 88 -16.79 3.35 10.59
CA SER A 88 -16.56 2.11 11.33
C SER A 88 -16.59 2.30 12.85
N LYS A 89 -16.11 3.45 13.36
CA LYS A 89 -16.16 3.76 14.79
C LYS A 89 -17.58 4.06 15.26
N LYS A 90 -18.40 4.72 14.45
CA LYS A 90 -19.81 5.00 14.77
C LYS A 90 -20.63 3.72 14.88
N THR A 91 -20.41 2.75 14.00
CA THR A 91 -21.14 1.47 14.02
C THR A 91 -20.79 0.58 15.22
N ASN A 92 -19.63 0.81 15.84
CA ASN A 92 -19.16 0.05 17.00
C ASN A 92 -19.47 0.76 18.35
N THR A 93 -20.28 1.82 18.33
CA THR A 93 -20.76 2.54 19.52
C THR A 93 -22.27 2.39 19.62
#